data_AF-A0A2M7UNX9-F1
#
_entry.id   AF-A0A2M7UNX9-F1
#
_cell.length_a   1.000
_cell.length_b   1.000
_cell.length_c   1.000
_cell.angle_alpha   90.00
_cell.angle_beta   90.00
_cell.angle_gamma   90.00
#
_symmetry.space_group_name_H-M   'P 1'
#
loop_
_entity.id
_entity.type
_entity.pdbx_description
1 polymer ?
#
loop_
_entity_poly.entity_id
_entity_poly.type
_entity_poly.pdbx_seq_one_letter_code
_entity_poly.pdbx_strand_id
1 'polypeptide(L)'
;MKNQKNEYFIVLNNKKYSYTLRKIVTNRFFVECKDANIAQEFLSEDIPDLFIDLPKLILAEKEYTEGQADVVRFRLSAEDKKTILKKAYKKGYKTVSEFLRDLALGA
;
A
#
# COMPACT_ATOMS: atom_id res chain seq x y z
N MET A 1 20.36 13.37 -25.89
CA MET A 1 20.19 14.18 -24.66
C MET A 1 20.28 13.22 -23.48
N LYS A 2 21.12 13.49 -22.47
CA LYS A 2 21.32 12.59 -21.33
C LYS A 2 20.07 12.62 -20.44
N ASN A 3 19.36 11.49 -20.35
CA ASN A 3 18.27 11.30 -19.38
C ASN A 3 18.86 11.23 -17.97
N GLN A 4 19.04 12.37 -17.31
CA GLN A 4 19.40 12.40 -15.89
C GLN A 4 18.19 11.97 -15.07
N LYS A 5 18.27 10.77 -14.48
CA LYS A 5 17.36 10.33 -13.42
C LYS A 5 17.93 10.88 -12.12
N ASN A 6 17.33 11.94 -11.59
CA ASN A 6 17.70 12.46 -10.29
C ASN A 6 16.80 11.82 -9.24
N GLU A 7 17.41 11.23 -8.22
CA GLU A 7 16.73 10.68 -7.07
C GLU A 7 16.76 11.71 -5.93
N TYR A 8 15.58 11.95 -5.36
CA TYR A 8 15.35 12.92 -4.31
C TYR A 8 14.62 12.25 -3.16
N PHE A 9 14.56 12.93 -2.02
CA PHE A 9 13.87 12.45 -0.84
C PHE A 9 13.09 13.56 -0.17
N ILE A 10 11.93 13.20 0.38
CA ILE A 10 11.17 14.02 1.32
C ILE A 10 11.16 13.32 2.68
N VAL A 11 11.20 14.10 3.76
CA VAL A 11 11.16 13.57 5.13
C VAL A 11 9.80 13.87 5.73
N LEU A 12 9.04 12.83 6.08
CA LEU A 12 7.76 12.95 6.77
C LEU A 12 7.77 12.01 7.99
N ASN A 13 7.42 12.53 9.16
CA ASN A 13 7.38 11.76 10.41
C ASN A 13 8.66 10.93 10.67
N ASN A 14 9.83 11.55 10.51
CA ASN A 14 11.16 10.93 10.63
C ASN A 14 11.43 9.75 9.67
N LYS A 15 10.59 9.55 8.65
CA LYS A 15 10.83 8.57 7.57
C LYS A 15 11.18 9.30 6.28
N LYS A 16 12.12 8.72 5.52
CA LYS A 16 12.52 9.21 4.20
C LYS A 16 11.70 8.50 3.13
N TYR A 17 11.17 9.27 2.19
CA TYR A 17 10.41 8.79 1.05
C TYR A 17 11.13 9.21 -0.21
N SER A 18 11.49 8.26 -1.07
CA SER A 18 12.19 8.57 -2.31
C SER A 18 11.22 8.90 -3.42
N TYR A 19 11.63 9.86 -4.25
CA TYR A 19 10.97 10.13 -5.51
C TYR A 19 12.00 10.43 -6.58
N THR A 20 11.62 10.19 -7.83
CA THR A 20 12.50 10.47 -8.97
C THR A 20 11.80 11.39 -9.94
N LEU A 21 12.57 12.36 -10.45
CA LEU A 21 12.12 13.31 -11.45
C LEU A 21 13.00 13.14 -12.67
N ARG A 22 12.37 12.85 -13.82
CA ARG A 22 13.07 12.72 -15.10
C ARG A 22 12.44 13.65 -16.12
N LYS A 23 13.24 14.54 -16.68
CA LYS A 23 12.81 15.36 -17.82
C LYS A 23 12.65 14.48 -19.06
N ILE A 24 11.47 14.49 -19.68
CA ILE A 24 11.23 13.77 -20.94
C ILE A 24 11.38 14.74 -22.11
N VAL A 25 10.59 15.82 -22.09
CA VAL A 25 10.60 16.88 -23.11
C VAL A 25 10.63 18.25 -22.43
N THR A 26 10.68 19.33 -23.20
CA THR A 26 10.82 20.70 -22.68
C THR A 26 9.79 21.06 -21.62
N ASN A 27 8.54 20.62 -21.78
CA ASN A 27 7.42 20.95 -20.89
C ASN A 27 6.82 19.74 -20.16
N ARG A 28 7.51 18.59 -20.11
CA ARG A 28 7.00 17.40 -19.38
C ARG A 28 8.08 16.68 -18.59
N PHE A 29 7.69 16.25 -17.41
CA PHE A 29 8.52 15.50 -16.49
C PHE A 29 7.80 14.22 -16.10
N PHE A 30 8.54 13.12 -16.05
CA PHE A 30 8.08 11.88 -15.42
C PHE A 30 8.40 11.94 -13.94
N VAL A 31 7.40 11.69 -13.11
CA VAL A 31 7.53 11.61 -11.65
C VAL A 31 7.21 10.21 -11.21
N GLU A 32 8.12 9.62 -10.42
CA GLU A 32 7.94 8.31 -9.80
C GLU A 32 8.08 8.46 -8.28
N CYS A 33 7.03 8.15 -7.53
CA CYS A 33 7.05 8.03 -6.07
C CYS A 33 6.22 6.81 -5.67
N LYS A 34 6.89 5.74 -5.23
CA LYS A 34 6.23 4.48 -4.89
C LYS A 34 5.31 4.63 -3.68
N ASP A 35 5.73 5.39 -2.68
CA ASP A 35 4.98 5.60 -1.44
C ASP A 35 3.72 6.44 -1.62
N ALA A 36 3.58 7.14 -2.75
CA ALA A 36 2.37 7.87 -3.14
C ALA A 36 1.61 7.18 -4.28
N ASN A 37 2.07 6.01 -4.74
CA ASN A 37 1.55 5.31 -5.92
C ASN A 37 1.54 6.19 -7.19
N ILE A 38 2.59 6.99 -7.39
CA ILE A 38 2.74 7.90 -8.55
C ILE A 38 3.80 7.34 -9.49
N ALA A 39 3.44 7.17 -10.76
CA ALA A 39 4.36 6.81 -11.85
C ALA A 39 3.83 7.33 -13.18
N GLN A 40 3.85 8.65 -13.38
CA GLN A 40 3.20 9.29 -14.53
C GLN A 40 3.91 10.57 -15.02
N GLU A 41 3.48 11.07 -16.17
CA GLU A 41 3.94 12.33 -16.75
C GLU A 41 3.13 13.51 -16.22
N PHE A 42 3.82 14.62 -15.92
CA PHE A 42 3.24 15.89 -15.52
C PHE A 42 3.76 17.01 -16.42
N LEU A 43 2.97 18.07 -16.60
CA LEU A 43 3.44 19.30 -17.23
C LEU A 43 4.38 20.02 -16.27
N SER A 44 5.31 20.83 -16.80
CA SER A 44 6.25 21.56 -15.94
C SER A 44 5.56 22.54 -14.99
N GLU A 45 4.40 23.04 -15.39
CA GLU A 45 3.56 23.96 -14.61
C GLU A 45 2.88 23.27 -13.42
N ASP A 46 2.59 21.97 -13.52
CA ASP A 46 1.91 21.19 -12.47
C ASP A 46 2.87 20.64 -11.40
N ILE A 47 4.18 20.62 -11.70
CA ILE A 47 5.21 20.05 -10.82
C ILE A 47 5.25 20.73 -9.44
N PRO A 48 5.19 22.07 -9.31
CA PRO A 48 5.15 22.74 -8.01
C PRO A 48 3.95 22.29 -7.16
N ASP A 49 2.76 22.25 -7.74
CA ASP A 49 1.53 21.85 -7.04
C ASP A 49 1.60 20.38 -6.61
N LEU A 50 2.11 19.51 -7.48
CA LEU A 50 2.38 18.12 -7.14
C LEU A 50 3.27 17.99 -5.90
N PHE A 51 4.33 18.81 -5.79
CA PHE A 51 5.23 18.74 -4.64
C PHE A 51 4.63 19.30 -3.35
N ILE A 52 3.72 20.27 -3.46
CA ILE A 52 2.94 20.78 -2.31
C ILE A 52 2.02 19.67 -1.77
N ASP A 53 1.42 18.88 -2.66
CA ASP A 53 0.48 17.82 -2.27
C ASP A 53 1.13 16.45 -2.04
N LEU A 54 2.35 16.23 -2.51
CA LEU A 54 3.07 14.96 -2.37
C LEU A 54 3.10 14.42 -0.93
N PRO A 55 3.35 15.24 0.13
CA PRO A 55 3.22 14.78 1.50
C PRO A 55 1.86 14.17 1.85
N LYS A 56 0.77 14.81 1.41
CA LYS A 56 -0.59 14.34 1.68
C LYS A 56 -0.89 13.06 0.93
N LEU A 57 -0.44 12.96 -0.33
CA LEU A 57 -0.61 11.76 -1.16
C LEU A 57 0.11 10.55 -0.54
N ILE A 58 1.33 10.73 -0.03
CA ILE A 58 2.07 9.67 0.68
C ILE A 58 1.30 9.19 1.92
N LEU A 59 0.74 10.12 2.71
CA LEU A 59 -0.01 9.76 3.91
C LEU A 59 -1.32 9.04 3.57
N ALA A 60 -2.05 9.51 2.55
CA ALA A 60 -3.30 8.90 2.12
C ALA A 60 -3.11 7.47 1.61
N GLU A 61 -2.06 7.21 0.82
CA GLU A 61 -1.75 5.85 0.32
C GLU A 61 -1.36 4.92 1.49
N LYS A 62 -0.69 5.45 2.52
CA LYS A 62 -0.41 4.70 3.74
C LYS A 62 -1.66 4.34 4.52
N GLU A 63 -2.55 5.29 4.73
CA GLU A 63 -3.82 5.02 5.42
C GLU A 63 -4.65 3.99 4.66
N TYR A 64 -4.67 4.08 3.33
CA TYR A 64 -5.35 3.10 2.48
C TYR A 64 -4.74 1.70 2.59
N THR A 65 -3.42 1.58 2.51
CA THR A 65 -2.72 0.29 2.60
C THR A 65 -2.76 -0.31 4.01
N GLU A 66 -2.68 0.51 5.06
CA GLU A 66 -2.83 0.06 6.45
C GLU A 66 -4.27 -0.36 6.75
N GLY A 67 -5.27 0.37 6.23
CA GLY A 67 -6.69 0.05 6.40
C GLY A 67 -7.13 -1.27 5.74
N GLN A 68 -6.41 -1.77 4.74
CA GLN A 68 -6.65 -3.11 4.19
C GLN A 68 -6.10 -4.27 5.05
N ALA A 69 -5.28 -3.97 6.07
CA ALA A 69 -4.47 -4.97 6.77
C ALA A 69 -4.87 -5.18 8.24
N ASP A 70 -6.14 -5.00 8.60
CA ASP A 70 -6.65 -5.41 9.92
C ASP A 70 -6.70 -6.95 10.05
N VAL A 71 -5.53 -7.54 10.29
CA VAL A 71 -5.37 -8.97 10.52
C VAL A 71 -5.67 -9.27 11.98
N VAL A 72 -6.85 -9.84 12.24
CA VAL A 72 -7.17 -10.40 13.56
C VAL A 72 -6.37 -11.69 13.78
N ARG A 73 -5.47 -11.69 14.76
CA ARG A 73 -4.63 -12.85 15.11
C ARG A 73 -5.10 -13.49 16.40
N PHE A 74 -5.39 -14.78 16.35
CA PHE A 74 -5.69 -15.59 17.53
C PHE A 74 -4.50 -16.46 17.91
N ARG A 75 -4.18 -16.55 19.20
CA ARG A 75 -3.28 -17.57 19.73
C ARG A 75 -4.10 -18.79 20.12
N LEU A 76 -3.74 -19.94 19.59
CA LEU A 76 -4.45 -21.19 19.79
C LEU A 76 -3.45 -22.29 20.13
N SER A 77 -3.87 -23.24 20.95
CA SER A 77 -3.12 -24.48 21.14
C SER A 77 -3.14 -25.33 19.85
N ALA A 78 -2.22 -26.29 19.74
CA ALA A 78 -2.21 -27.21 18.61
C ALA A 78 -3.49 -28.08 18.55
N GLU A 79 -4.09 -28.38 19.71
CA GLU A 79 -5.32 -29.17 19.83
C GLU A 79 -6.55 -28.40 19.36
N ASP A 80 -6.67 -27.13 19.76
CA ASP A 80 -7.75 -26.25 19.32
C ASP A 80 -7.69 -26.04 17.81
N LYS A 81 -6.49 -25.83 17.27
CA LYS A 81 -6.29 -25.68 15.82
C LYS A 81 -6.79 -26.90 15.05
N LYS A 82 -6.48 -28.12 15.52
CA LYS A 82 -6.97 -29.37 14.90
C LYS A 82 -8.50 -29.45 14.95
N THR A 83 -9.09 -29.06 16.06
CA THR A 83 -10.56 -29.07 16.25
C THR A 83 -11.24 -28.09 15.29
N ILE A 84 -10.72 -26.87 15.18
CA ILE A 84 -11.23 -25.84 14.27
C ILE A 84 -11.09 -26.30 12.80
N LEU A 85 -9.95 -26.85 12.42
CA LEU A 85 -9.73 -27.42 11.08
C LEU A 85 -10.77 -28.49 10.74
N LYS A 86 -10.99 -29.46 11.63
CA LYS A 86 -12.01 -30.51 11.42
C LYS A 86 -13.41 -29.92 11.23
N LYS A 87 -13.78 -28.90 12.02
CA LYS A 87 -15.07 -28.21 11.89
C LYS A 87 -15.20 -27.49 10.55
N ALA A 88 -14.15 -26.78 10.12
CA ALA A 88 -14.13 -26.08 8.84
C ALA A 88 -14.30 -27.05 7.66
N TYR A 89 -13.54 -28.15 7.64
CA TYR A 89 -13.65 -29.16 6.58
C TYR A 89 -15.01 -29.86 6.56
N LYS A 90 -15.57 -30.19 7.73
CA LYS A 90 -16.90 -30.81 7.82
C LYS A 90 -18.00 -29.91 7.22
N LYS A 91 -17.81 -28.59 7.28
CA LYS A 91 -18.71 -27.60 6.70
C LYS A 91 -18.37 -27.23 5.24
N GLY A 92 -17.33 -27.82 4.65
CA GLY A 92 -16.97 -27.62 3.24
C GLY A 92 -16.08 -26.40 2.96
N TYR A 93 -15.55 -25.73 3.98
CA TYR A 93 -14.68 -24.57 3.80
C TYR A 93 -13.29 -24.98 3.29
N LYS A 94 -12.72 -24.15 2.40
CA LYS A 94 -11.38 -24.40 1.84
C LYS A 94 -10.27 -23.96 2.80
N THR A 95 -10.55 -22.96 3.63
CA THR A 95 -9.59 -22.44 4.60
C THR A 95 -10.23 -22.20 5.96
N VAL A 96 -9.41 -22.23 7.02
CA VAL A 96 -9.85 -21.91 8.38
C VAL A 96 -10.28 -20.44 8.48
N SER A 97 -9.58 -19.55 7.78
CA SER A 97 -9.89 -18.11 7.79
C SER A 97 -11.29 -17.82 7.24
N GLU A 98 -11.67 -18.50 6.16
CA GLU A 98 -13.01 -18.40 5.56
C GLU A 98 -14.09 -18.87 6.56
N PHE A 99 -13.88 -20.05 7.17
CA PHE A 99 -14.77 -20.57 8.21
C PHE A 99 -14.93 -19.62 9.41
N LEU A 100 -13.83 -19.05 9.91
CA LEU A 100 -13.86 -18.13 11.05
C LEU A 100 -14.50 -16.79 10.69
N ARG A 101 -14.33 -16.32 9.45
CA ARG A 101 -14.95 -15.09 8.96
C ARG A 101 -16.47 -15.22 8.94
N ASP A 102 -16.98 -16.29 8.35
CA ASP A 102 -18.42 -16.54 8.28
C ASP A 102 -19.03 -16.69 9.68
N LEU A 103 -18.33 -17.41 10.57
CA LEU A 103 -18.77 -17.58 11.95
C LEU A 103 -18.80 -16.26 12.73
N ALA A 104 -17.85 -15.36 12.49
CA ALA A 104 -17.82 -14.04 13.12
C ALA A 104 -18.88 -13.08 12.57
N LEU A 105 -19.26 -13.23 11.29
CA LEU A 105 -20.27 -12.40 10.63
C LEU A 105 -21.70 -12.93 10.80
N GLY A 106 -21.88 -14.12 11.39
CA GLY A 106 -23.20 -14.67 11.72
C GLY A 106 -24.00 -15.18 10.51
N ALA A 107 -23.32 -15.58 9.43
CA ALA A 107 -23.92 -16.16 8.24
C ALA A 107 -24.28 -17.65 8.41
#